data_AF-A0A1V8TSS4-F1
#
_entry.id   AF-A0A1V8TSS4-F1
#
_cell.length_a   1.000
_cell.length_b   1.000
_cell.length_c   1.000
_cell.angle_alpha   90.00
_cell.angle_beta   90.00
_cell.angle_gamma   90.00
#
_symmetry.space_group_name_H-M   'P 1'
#
loop_
_entity.id
_entity.type
_entity.pdbx_description
1 polymer ?
#
loop_
_entity_poly.entity_id
_entity_poly.type
_entity_poly.pdbx_seq_one_letter_code
_entity_poly.pdbx_strand_id
1 'polypeptide(L)'
;MHPVSILLGISIATASAVTIIPAHAAGNATWPYQKYQTVNYTPPWLKFDGRAPAYGRHLFIAPDGATAFQAAPTILDLANGELIWNGPKGHAFAFGVQQYDGQDVLVYWNGTSFPEPVGRGNGAIHILNRHYEEIAVVTLAGNFVELTPGASYESNIDLHEIYITADDTLLVTANNVTRADLTSVGGSEDGWIVDCQIYEIDIATNEVLFSWSSLDHLHELPLTASLYHLGSEGYNGTTQSKAWGYFHINSVAPFQDGYIISSRYLCSAIAIGADGCVKWRIQGRDGADFTLGNGTNFCYQHDIRTLPVRPRGNESFVLHMHDNSNCPIDNGTVASSGLVLNVHPATRSVELSQRLRDPSKPIYAIAQGNFEPMLEGSFAGHGWIPVAEEFSSSGRRRSTIQYGAAVARPGVRQHTQEALRTVKAEKGSSVTAEVQAARDSKDWVAERDKDVQEALDVGKGFGDMIMDQIYEVVNWGKKRDDDDD
;
A
#
# COMPACT_ATOMS: atom_id res chain seq x y z
N MET A 1 48.75 -0.53 -51.57
CA MET A 1 47.89 0.66 -51.35
C MET A 1 46.44 0.21 -51.34
N HIS A 2 45.85 0.09 -50.15
CA HIS A 2 44.41 0.09 -49.93
C HIS A 2 44.17 0.89 -48.64
N PRO A 3 43.32 1.92 -48.63
CA PRO A 3 43.11 2.73 -47.44
C PRO A 3 42.13 2.02 -46.50
N VAL A 4 42.49 2.01 -45.22
CA VAL A 4 41.61 1.63 -44.11
C VAL A 4 40.71 2.83 -43.82
N SER A 5 39.40 2.70 -44.04
CA SER A 5 38.40 3.66 -43.59
C SER A 5 38.12 3.43 -42.11
N ILE A 6 38.61 4.34 -41.27
CA ILE A 6 38.20 4.44 -39.86
C ILE A 6 36.93 5.29 -39.83
N LEU A 7 35.77 4.67 -39.59
CA LEU A 7 34.57 5.41 -39.21
C LEU A 7 34.75 5.88 -37.76
N LEU A 8 34.98 7.18 -37.58
CA LEU A 8 34.77 7.84 -36.30
C LEU A 8 33.25 7.89 -36.06
N GLY A 9 32.74 7.03 -35.19
CA GLY A 9 31.41 7.18 -34.61
C GLY A 9 31.41 8.42 -33.71
N ILE A 10 30.80 9.51 -34.18
CA ILE A 10 30.49 10.66 -33.34
C ILE A 10 29.28 10.25 -32.49
N SER A 11 29.52 9.80 -31.26
CA SER A 11 28.48 9.79 -30.23
C SER A 11 28.18 11.23 -29.86
N ILE A 12 27.16 11.82 -30.48
CA ILE A 12 26.53 13.02 -29.96
C ILE A 12 25.73 12.57 -28.73
N ALA A 13 26.35 12.62 -27.56
CA ALA A 13 25.61 12.67 -26.32
C ALA A 13 24.88 14.00 -26.30
N THR A 14 23.65 14.04 -26.82
CA THR A 14 22.73 15.12 -26.49
C THR A 14 22.45 14.99 -25.00
N ALA A 15 23.17 15.76 -24.19
CA ALA A 15 22.78 15.99 -22.82
C ALA A 15 21.40 16.64 -22.87
N SER A 16 20.35 15.85 -22.67
CA SER A 16 19.00 16.35 -22.44
C SER A 16 19.11 17.34 -21.28
N ALA A 17 18.98 18.63 -21.57
CA ALA A 17 19.13 19.67 -20.55
C ALA A 17 17.88 19.69 -19.67
N VAL A 18 17.77 18.69 -18.78
CA VAL A 18 16.78 18.68 -17.71
C VAL A 18 17.06 19.87 -16.82
N THR A 19 16.09 20.77 -16.73
CA THR A 19 16.21 21.93 -15.84
C THR A 19 15.42 21.64 -14.58
N ILE A 20 16.14 21.46 -13.47
CA ILE A 20 15.53 21.36 -12.15
C ILE A 20 15.17 22.78 -11.71
N ILE A 21 13.89 23.02 -11.49
CA ILE A 21 13.37 24.29 -10.99
C ILE A 21 13.21 24.17 -9.47
N PRO A 22 13.90 25.00 -8.66
CA PRO A 22 13.71 25.02 -7.22
C PRO A 22 12.26 25.35 -6.84
N ALA A 23 11.84 24.87 -5.66
CA ALA A 23 10.57 25.27 -5.08
C ALA A 23 10.47 26.81 -5.03
N HIS A 24 9.26 27.35 -5.23
CA HIS A 24 8.97 28.80 -5.22
C HIS A 24 9.65 29.67 -6.31
N ALA A 25 10.43 29.11 -7.24
CA ALA A 25 11.10 29.90 -8.28
C ALA A 25 10.15 30.48 -9.36
N ALA A 26 8.96 29.92 -9.53
CA ALA A 26 7.97 30.33 -10.54
C ALA A 26 6.55 30.58 -9.97
N GLY A 27 6.39 30.71 -8.65
CA GLY A 27 5.08 30.87 -7.99
C GLY A 27 4.95 30.05 -6.69
N ASN A 28 3.75 29.53 -6.40
CA ASN A 28 3.41 28.80 -5.16
C ASN A 28 3.81 27.31 -5.12
N ALA A 29 4.78 26.87 -5.92
CA ALA A 29 5.22 25.47 -5.90
C ALA A 29 5.95 25.13 -4.59
N THR A 30 5.45 24.15 -3.85
CA THR A 30 5.97 23.75 -2.54
C THR A 30 7.09 22.70 -2.62
N TRP A 31 7.38 22.16 -3.80
CA TRP A 31 8.41 21.16 -4.07
C TRP A 31 9.17 21.46 -5.38
N PRO A 32 10.47 21.12 -5.50
CA PRO A 32 11.20 21.22 -6.77
C PRO A 32 10.63 20.28 -7.83
N TYR A 33 10.75 20.68 -9.09
CA TYR A 33 10.20 19.94 -10.22
C TYR A 33 11.11 20.05 -11.44
N GLN A 34 10.88 19.20 -12.43
CA GLN A 34 11.71 19.10 -13.63
C GLN A 34 11.00 19.73 -14.82
N LYS A 35 11.72 20.46 -15.67
CA LYS A 35 11.25 20.89 -17.00
C LYS A 35 12.08 20.27 -18.10
N TYR A 36 11.40 19.90 -19.17
CA TYR A 36 11.99 19.32 -20.37
C TYR A 36 11.68 20.20 -21.58
N GLN A 37 12.57 20.17 -22.58
CA GLN A 37 12.34 20.89 -23.85
C GLN A 37 11.42 20.10 -24.79
N THR A 38 11.43 18.76 -24.66
CA THR A 38 10.77 17.82 -25.57
C THR A 38 9.34 17.47 -25.15
N VAL A 39 8.96 17.76 -23.90
CA VAL A 39 7.63 17.42 -23.37
C VAL A 39 7.07 18.54 -22.50
N ASN A 40 5.77 18.79 -22.65
CA ASN A 40 5.04 19.79 -21.88
C ASN A 40 4.41 19.17 -20.61
N TYR A 41 5.26 18.52 -19.81
CA TYR A 41 4.93 17.96 -18.50
C TYR A 41 6.06 18.26 -17.50
N THR A 42 5.70 18.44 -16.25
CA THR A 42 6.57 18.97 -15.19
C THR A 42 6.48 18.06 -13.96
N PRO A 43 7.15 16.88 -13.98
CA PRO A 43 7.12 15.93 -12.88
C PRO A 43 7.86 16.46 -11.64
N PRO A 44 7.57 15.91 -10.45
CA PRO A 44 8.36 16.22 -9.27
C PRO A 44 9.82 15.81 -9.46
N TRP A 45 10.71 16.53 -8.79
CA TRP A 45 12.10 16.08 -8.65
C TRP A 45 12.20 15.03 -7.55
N LEU A 46 12.89 13.91 -7.83
CA LEU A 46 13.13 12.85 -6.87
C LEU A 46 14.32 13.20 -5.96
N LYS A 47 14.06 13.25 -4.66
CA LYS A 47 15.09 13.42 -3.64
C LYS A 47 15.37 12.08 -2.96
N PHE A 48 16.58 11.58 -3.11
CA PHE A 48 17.07 10.40 -2.41
C PHE A 48 17.81 10.80 -1.13
N ASP A 49 17.71 9.99 -0.07
CA ASP A 49 18.42 10.23 1.19
C ASP A 49 19.82 9.58 1.27
N GLY A 50 20.40 9.32 0.09
CA GLY A 50 21.71 8.71 -0.09
C GLY A 50 21.87 8.22 -1.52
N ARG A 51 21.86 6.89 -1.71
CA ARG A 51 21.87 6.26 -3.02
C ARG A 51 20.44 6.06 -3.54
N ALA A 52 20.30 5.95 -4.85
CA ALA A 52 19.09 5.43 -5.47
C ALA A 52 18.74 4.04 -4.89
N PRO A 53 17.45 3.63 -4.91
CA PRO A 53 17.04 2.29 -4.54
C PRO A 53 17.89 1.21 -5.21
N ALA A 54 18.18 0.15 -4.47
CA ALA A 54 18.96 -0.98 -4.99
C ALA A 54 18.12 -1.86 -5.93
N TYR A 55 16.80 -1.87 -5.74
CA TYR A 55 15.86 -2.71 -6.47
C TYR A 55 14.99 -1.88 -7.41
N GLY A 56 14.72 -2.44 -8.58
CA GLY A 56 13.96 -1.76 -9.63
C GLY A 56 14.76 -0.69 -10.36
N ARG A 57 14.34 -0.40 -11.60
CA ARG A 57 14.91 0.68 -12.43
C ARG A 57 13.97 1.86 -12.59
N HIS A 58 12.69 1.64 -12.32
CA HIS A 58 11.63 2.58 -12.64
C HIS A 58 10.73 2.77 -11.42
N LEU A 59 10.27 4.00 -11.24
CA LEU A 59 9.26 4.36 -10.26
C LEU A 59 7.96 4.70 -11.00
N PHE A 60 6.91 3.93 -10.72
CA PHE A 60 5.55 4.17 -11.19
C PHE A 60 4.81 4.95 -10.12
N ILE A 61 4.48 6.20 -10.39
CA ILE A 61 3.73 7.06 -9.47
C ILE A 61 2.71 7.90 -10.24
N ALA A 62 1.62 8.26 -9.58
CA ALA A 62 0.70 9.28 -10.06
C ALA A 62 0.67 10.42 -9.04
N PRO A 63 1.57 11.43 -9.17
CA PRO A 63 1.59 12.55 -8.24
C PRO A 63 0.25 13.31 -8.27
N ASP A 64 -0.35 13.50 -7.09
CA ASP A 64 -1.62 14.20 -6.94
C ASP A 64 -1.64 15.08 -5.67
N GLY A 65 -2.72 15.82 -5.49
CA GLY A 65 -2.99 16.69 -4.35
C GLY A 65 -2.47 18.12 -4.52
N ALA A 66 -2.82 18.99 -3.56
CA ALA A 66 -2.61 20.44 -3.65
C ALA A 66 -1.13 20.89 -3.81
N THR A 67 -0.17 20.01 -3.57
CA THR A 67 1.27 20.29 -3.69
C THR A 67 1.89 19.72 -4.97
N ALA A 68 1.18 18.89 -5.72
CA ALA A 68 1.62 18.43 -7.03
C ALA A 68 1.52 19.60 -8.03
N PHE A 69 2.59 19.84 -8.80
CA PHE A 69 2.59 20.92 -9.79
C PHE A 69 1.73 20.55 -11.01
N GLN A 70 1.83 19.31 -11.47
CA GLN A 70 0.97 18.72 -12.49
C GLN A 70 0.68 17.25 -12.14
N ALA A 71 -0.59 16.85 -12.23
CA ALA A 71 -1.01 15.48 -12.04
C ALA A 71 -1.01 14.72 -13.37
N ALA A 72 -0.39 13.54 -13.36
CA ALA A 72 -0.39 12.54 -14.44
C ALA A 72 0.23 11.24 -13.91
N PRO A 73 -0.18 10.05 -14.39
CA PRO A 73 0.58 8.84 -14.15
C PRO A 73 1.95 8.97 -14.83
N THR A 74 3.01 8.64 -14.11
CA THR A 74 4.38 9.01 -14.45
C THR A 74 5.34 7.86 -14.18
N ILE A 75 6.21 7.57 -15.16
CA ILE A 75 7.33 6.64 -15.03
C ILE A 75 8.62 7.45 -14.96
N LEU A 76 9.37 7.30 -13.86
CA LEU A 76 10.65 7.95 -13.65
C LEU A 76 11.77 6.90 -13.57
N ASP A 77 12.91 7.18 -14.18
CA ASP A 77 14.13 6.39 -13.99
C ASP A 77 14.69 6.64 -12.58
N LEU A 78 14.91 5.57 -11.81
CA LEU A 78 15.40 5.69 -10.43
C LEU A 78 16.90 6.02 -10.34
N ALA A 79 17.69 5.78 -11.40
CA ALA A 79 19.12 6.04 -11.42
C ALA A 79 19.44 7.54 -11.53
N ASN A 80 18.63 8.30 -12.25
CA ASN A 80 18.87 9.73 -12.48
C ASN A 80 17.65 10.64 -12.23
N GLY A 81 16.47 10.07 -11.96
CA GLY A 81 15.23 10.80 -11.72
C GLY A 81 14.56 11.33 -12.99
N GLU A 82 15.02 10.96 -14.18
CA GLU A 82 14.49 11.47 -15.44
C GLU A 82 13.13 10.86 -15.81
N LEU A 83 12.32 11.65 -16.50
CA LEU A 83 11.03 11.23 -17.04
C LEU A 83 11.22 10.26 -18.20
N ILE A 84 10.66 9.06 -18.06
CA ILE A 84 10.54 8.08 -19.15
C ILE A 84 9.22 8.28 -19.88
N TRP A 85 8.13 8.43 -19.14
CA TRP A 85 6.79 8.57 -19.70
C TRP A 85 5.87 9.33 -18.74
N ASN A 86 4.96 10.12 -19.31
CA ASN A 86 3.78 10.64 -18.60
C ASN A 86 2.53 10.29 -19.41
N GLY A 87 1.47 9.90 -18.70
CA GLY A 87 0.16 9.70 -19.30
C GLY A 87 -0.63 10.99 -19.45
N PRO A 88 -1.96 10.86 -19.67
CA PRO A 88 -2.87 11.99 -19.72
C PRO A 88 -2.78 12.85 -18.46
N LYS A 89 -2.93 14.17 -18.61
CA LYS A 89 -2.96 15.10 -17.49
C LYS A 89 -4.28 14.94 -16.73
N GLY A 90 -4.19 14.85 -15.41
CA GLY A 90 -5.34 14.70 -14.53
C GLY A 90 -5.06 13.73 -13.39
N HIS A 91 -6.11 13.44 -12.63
CA HIS A 91 -6.07 12.47 -11.54
C HIS A 91 -5.77 11.07 -12.09
N ALA A 92 -4.83 10.37 -11.47
CA ALA A 92 -4.63 8.96 -11.70
C ALA A 92 -4.33 8.25 -10.39
N PHE A 93 -4.86 7.05 -10.23
CA PHE A 93 -4.67 6.21 -9.04
C PHE A 93 -4.32 4.78 -9.44
N ALA A 94 -3.73 4.04 -8.49
CA ALA A 94 -3.29 2.65 -8.66
C ALA A 94 -2.47 2.41 -9.95
N PHE A 95 -1.64 3.39 -10.34
CA PHE A 95 -0.82 3.31 -11.54
C PHE A 95 0.33 2.31 -11.37
N GLY A 96 0.41 1.31 -12.25
CA GLY A 96 1.44 0.30 -12.19
C GLY A 96 1.43 -0.64 -13.39
N VAL A 97 2.31 -1.64 -13.34
CA VAL A 97 2.38 -2.73 -14.32
C VAL A 97 1.60 -3.93 -13.79
N GLN A 98 0.79 -4.54 -14.64
CA GLN A 98 0.12 -5.81 -14.39
C GLN A 98 0.18 -6.69 -15.65
N GLN A 99 -0.33 -7.91 -15.58
CA GLN A 99 -0.35 -8.86 -16.69
C GLN A 99 -1.77 -8.99 -17.23
N TYR A 100 -1.92 -8.94 -18.55
CA TYR A 100 -3.18 -9.18 -19.28
C TYR A 100 -2.88 -9.89 -20.60
N ASP A 101 -3.59 -10.98 -20.88
CA ASP A 101 -3.36 -11.86 -22.05
C ASP A 101 -1.88 -12.28 -22.17
N GLY A 102 -1.27 -12.58 -21.01
CA GLY A 102 0.15 -12.94 -20.88
C GLY A 102 1.16 -11.87 -21.32
N GLN A 103 0.74 -10.60 -21.43
CA GLN A 103 1.61 -9.45 -21.71
C GLN A 103 1.61 -8.45 -20.55
N ASP A 104 2.76 -7.83 -20.30
CA ASP A 104 2.84 -6.68 -19.39
C ASP A 104 2.04 -5.50 -19.97
N VAL A 105 1.14 -4.96 -19.14
CA VAL A 105 0.30 -3.79 -19.43
C VAL A 105 0.47 -2.74 -18.34
N LEU A 106 0.29 -1.47 -18.72
CA LEU A 106 0.14 -0.38 -17.76
C LEU A 106 -1.33 -0.19 -17.45
N VAL A 107 -1.65 -0.04 -16.17
CA VAL A 107 -3.01 0.24 -15.72
C VAL A 107 -3.05 1.53 -14.91
N TYR A 108 -4.10 2.32 -15.07
CA TYR A 108 -4.41 3.43 -14.16
C TYR A 108 -5.91 3.70 -14.11
N TRP A 109 -6.38 4.18 -12.96
CA TRP A 109 -7.71 4.74 -12.82
C TRP A 109 -7.70 6.20 -13.27
N ASN A 110 -8.74 6.68 -13.95
CA ASN A 110 -8.96 8.11 -14.21
C ASN A 110 -10.43 8.49 -14.02
N GLY A 111 -10.69 9.64 -13.40
CA GLY A 111 -12.06 10.08 -13.14
C GLY A 111 -12.16 11.25 -12.18
N THR A 112 -13.31 11.36 -11.52
CA THR A 112 -13.57 12.38 -10.50
C THR A 112 -13.22 11.83 -9.13
N SER A 113 -12.26 12.46 -8.44
CA SER A 113 -11.83 12.07 -7.09
C SER A 113 -12.35 13.04 -6.03
N PHE A 114 -12.77 12.50 -4.90
CA PHE A 114 -13.18 13.25 -3.70
C PHE A 114 -12.14 13.05 -2.60
N PRO A 115 -11.48 14.12 -2.12
CA PRO A 115 -10.45 13.99 -1.10
C PRO A 115 -11.03 13.54 0.24
N GLU A 116 -10.15 13.17 1.17
CA GLU A 116 -10.50 12.97 2.58
C GLU A 116 -11.33 14.15 3.13
N PRO A 117 -12.35 13.90 3.96
CA PRO A 117 -12.69 12.60 4.59
C PRO A 117 -13.54 11.65 3.73
N VAL A 118 -13.96 12.05 2.53
CA VAL A 118 -14.72 11.15 1.64
C VAL A 118 -13.79 10.05 1.11
N GLY A 119 -12.65 10.46 0.53
CA GLY A 119 -11.58 9.57 0.08
C GLY A 119 -12.07 8.51 -0.91
N ARG A 120 -12.76 8.89 -1.98
CA ARG A 120 -13.34 7.98 -3.00
C ARG A 120 -13.29 8.58 -4.39
N GLY A 121 -13.61 7.80 -5.41
CA GLY A 121 -13.78 8.32 -6.76
C GLY A 121 -14.87 7.63 -7.57
N ASN A 122 -15.17 8.24 -8.71
CA ASN A 122 -15.97 7.65 -9.78
C ASN A 122 -15.19 7.84 -11.09
N GLY A 123 -14.75 6.74 -11.70
CA GLY A 123 -13.87 6.78 -12.86
C GLY A 123 -13.81 5.45 -13.62
N ALA A 124 -12.91 5.37 -14.58
CA ALA A 124 -12.68 4.21 -15.43
C ALA A 124 -11.25 3.69 -15.27
N ILE A 125 -11.04 2.42 -15.59
CA ILE A 125 -9.70 1.80 -15.62
C ILE A 125 -9.21 1.78 -17.05
N HIS A 126 -8.04 2.36 -17.28
CA HIS A 126 -7.39 2.40 -18.58
C HIS A 126 -6.25 1.40 -18.62
N ILE A 127 -6.18 0.60 -19.68
CA ILE A 127 -5.17 -0.46 -19.87
C ILE A 127 -4.40 -0.16 -21.15
N LEU A 128 -3.09 0.01 -21.02
CA LEU A 128 -2.19 0.33 -22.11
C LEU A 128 -1.19 -0.80 -22.35
N ASN A 129 -0.91 -1.09 -23.62
CA ASN A 129 0.12 -2.06 -23.98
C ASN A 129 1.56 -1.50 -23.78
N ARG A 130 2.57 -2.32 -24.05
CA ARG A 130 4.00 -1.94 -23.98
C ARG A 130 4.43 -0.79 -24.90
N HIS A 131 3.61 -0.40 -25.86
CA HIS A 131 3.83 0.77 -26.74
C HIS A 131 3.08 2.01 -26.25
N TYR A 132 2.49 1.95 -25.04
CA TYR A 132 1.67 3.01 -24.44
C TYR A 132 0.39 3.32 -25.23
N GLU A 133 -0.12 2.35 -25.99
CA GLU A 133 -1.39 2.46 -26.69
C GLU A 133 -2.50 1.89 -25.82
N GLU A 134 -3.61 2.62 -25.68
CA GLU A 134 -4.78 2.15 -24.94
C GLU A 134 -5.45 0.99 -25.69
N ILE A 135 -5.51 -0.17 -25.02
CA ILE A 135 -6.07 -1.41 -25.58
C ILE A 135 -7.41 -1.78 -24.95
N ALA A 136 -7.72 -1.26 -23.76
CA ALA A 136 -9.01 -1.43 -23.12
C ALA A 136 -9.30 -0.26 -22.15
N VAL A 137 -10.59 0.05 -22.01
CA VAL A 137 -11.13 0.94 -20.98
C VAL A 137 -12.28 0.21 -20.30
N VAL A 138 -12.12 -0.08 -19.01
CA VAL A 138 -13.11 -0.80 -18.21
C VAL A 138 -13.93 0.20 -17.38
N THR A 139 -15.25 0.04 -17.40
CA THR A 139 -16.21 0.92 -16.74
C THR A 139 -17.25 0.12 -15.96
N LEU A 140 -17.81 0.75 -14.92
CA LEU A 140 -18.92 0.21 -14.14
C LEU A 140 -20.14 1.13 -14.26
N ALA A 141 -20.98 0.85 -15.25
CA ALA A 141 -22.27 1.52 -15.42
C ALA A 141 -23.28 1.04 -14.36
N GLY A 142 -24.28 1.86 -14.07
CA GLY A 142 -25.36 1.51 -13.15
C GLY A 142 -25.98 2.71 -12.44
N ASN A 143 -27.06 2.46 -11.71
CA ASN A 143 -27.76 3.48 -10.93
C ASN A 143 -27.17 3.56 -9.52
N PHE A 144 -25.97 4.10 -9.41
CA PHE A 144 -25.33 4.39 -8.13
C PHE A 144 -25.86 5.70 -7.56
N VAL A 145 -26.15 5.68 -6.27
CA VAL A 145 -26.55 6.87 -5.51
C VAL A 145 -25.32 7.44 -4.85
N GLU A 146 -25.12 8.74 -5.06
CA GLU A 146 -23.93 9.45 -4.60
C GLU A 146 -24.18 10.24 -3.32
N LEU A 147 -23.11 10.67 -2.64
CA LEU A 147 -23.26 11.58 -1.49
C LEU A 147 -23.95 12.89 -1.89
N THR A 148 -23.66 13.39 -3.09
CA THR A 148 -24.30 14.59 -3.64
C THR A 148 -25.62 14.19 -4.30
N PRO A 149 -26.79 14.64 -3.79
CA PRO A 149 -28.07 14.26 -4.38
C PRO A 149 -28.18 14.65 -5.86
N GLY A 150 -28.54 13.67 -6.69
CA GLY A 150 -28.70 13.84 -8.14
C GLY A 150 -27.39 13.83 -8.93
N ALA A 151 -26.23 13.66 -8.28
CA ALA A 151 -24.99 13.40 -9.00
C ALA A 151 -25.03 12.01 -9.65
N SER A 152 -24.41 11.90 -10.83
CA SER A 152 -24.23 10.65 -11.56
C SER A 152 -22.93 10.74 -12.36
N TYR A 153 -22.34 9.57 -12.63
CA TYR A 153 -21.08 9.45 -13.36
C TYR A 153 -21.21 8.37 -14.43
N GLU A 154 -20.40 8.48 -15.49
CA GLU A 154 -20.37 7.49 -16.57
C GLU A 154 -19.90 6.12 -16.07
N SER A 155 -18.99 6.11 -15.09
CA SER A 155 -18.46 4.91 -14.45
C SER A 155 -18.33 5.11 -12.95
N ASN A 156 -18.70 4.09 -12.18
CA ASN A 156 -18.75 4.09 -10.71
C ASN A 156 -17.59 3.31 -10.08
N ILE A 157 -16.55 3.00 -10.85
CA ILE A 157 -15.35 2.37 -10.31
C ILE A 157 -14.64 3.36 -9.40
N ASP A 158 -14.42 2.93 -8.16
CA ASP A 158 -13.71 3.68 -7.14
C ASP A 158 -12.19 3.65 -7.38
N LEU A 159 -11.49 4.63 -6.83
CA LEU A 159 -10.09 4.93 -7.14
C LEU A 159 -9.07 3.98 -6.49
N HIS A 160 -9.50 3.12 -5.56
CA HIS A 160 -8.57 2.43 -4.66
C HIS A 160 -7.90 1.19 -5.27
N GLU A 161 -8.62 0.41 -6.08
CA GLU A 161 -8.16 -0.90 -6.49
C GLU A 161 -8.27 -1.13 -7.99
N ILE A 162 -7.19 -1.71 -8.53
CA ILE A 162 -7.11 -2.24 -9.87
C ILE A 162 -6.33 -3.54 -9.73
N TYR A 163 -6.98 -4.69 -9.92
CA TYR A 163 -6.29 -5.98 -9.89
C TYR A 163 -6.74 -6.84 -11.07
N ILE A 164 -5.86 -7.05 -12.05
CA ILE A 164 -6.07 -7.98 -13.15
C ILE A 164 -5.74 -9.39 -12.66
N THR A 165 -6.72 -10.29 -12.75
CA THR A 165 -6.57 -11.68 -12.32
C THR A 165 -5.81 -12.49 -13.37
N ALA A 166 -5.40 -13.70 -12.99
CA ALA A 166 -4.79 -14.64 -13.93
C ALA A 166 -5.77 -15.15 -15.01
N ASP A 167 -7.07 -14.90 -14.83
CA ASP A 167 -8.14 -15.25 -15.77
C ASP A 167 -8.50 -14.06 -16.68
N ASP A 168 -7.65 -13.02 -16.72
CA ASP A 168 -7.82 -11.82 -17.54
C ASP A 168 -9.10 -11.00 -17.24
N THR A 169 -9.60 -11.13 -16.00
CA THR A 169 -10.68 -10.33 -15.42
C THR A 169 -10.12 -9.22 -14.53
N LEU A 170 -10.94 -8.22 -14.22
CA LEU A 170 -10.56 -7.08 -13.41
C LEU A 170 -11.37 -7.03 -12.11
N LEU A 171 -10.67 -7.01 -10.97
CA LEU A 171 -11.27 -6.72 -9.67
C LEU A 171 -11.18 -5.22 -9.39
N VAL A 172 -12.32 -4.64 -9.00
CA VAL A 172 -12.45 -3.22 -8.69
C VAL A 172 -13.35 -3.01 -7.48
N THR A 173 -13.20 -1.85 -6.83
CA THR A 173 -14.11 -1.39 -5.77
C THR A 173 -15.13 -0.40 -6.31
N ALA A 174 -16.26 -0.27 -5.62
CA ALA A 174 -17.26 0.78 -5.85
C ALA A 174 -17.95 1.15 -4.54
N ASN A 175 -18.72 2.24 -4.54
CA ASN A 175 -19.43 2.71 -3.36
C ASN A 175 -20.84 3.17 -3.75
N ASN A 176 -21.86 2.77 -2.98
CA ASN A 176 -23.24 3.16 -3.21
C ASN A 176 -23.90 3.70 -1.94
N VAL A 177 -24.44 4.91 -1.97
CA VAL A 177 -25.12 5.50 -0.83
C VAL A 177 -26.53 4.91 -0.68
N THR A 178 -26.78 4.26 0.45
CA THR A 178 -27.95 3.40 0.65
C THR A 178 -28.69 3.77 1.94
N ARG A 179 -29.99 3.48 1.99
CA ARG A 179 -30.78 3.55 3.23
C ARG A 179 -30.58 2.28 4.05
N ALA A 180 -30.29 2.43 5.33
CA ALA A 180 -30.10 1.30 6.24
C ALA A 180 -30.54 1.63 7.67
N ASP A 181 -30.86 0.59 8.43
CA ASP A 181 -31.11 0.68 9.86
C ASP A 181 -29.78 0.87 10.62
N LEU A 182 -29.60 2.04 11.22
CA LEU A 182 -28.42 2.40 12.01
C LEU A 182 -28.67 2.33 13.52
N THR A 183 -29.80 1.79 13.97
CA THR A 183 -30.17 1.74 15.40
C THR A 183 -29.15 0.99 16.25
N SER A 184 -28.51 -0.05 15.69
CA SER A 184 -27.45 -0.83 16.36
C SER A 184 -26.23 -0.01 16.79
N VAL A 185 -26.03 1.16 16.18
CA VAL A 185 -24.95 2.12 16.50
C VAL A 185 -25.49 3.47 17.00
N GLY A 186 -26.77 3.52 17.41
CA GLY A 186 -27.41 4.71 17.97
C GLY A 186 -27.92 5.72 16.93
N GLY A 187 -28.01 5.32 15.66
CA GLY A 187 -28.54 6.14 14.57
C GLY A 187 -30.04 5.96 14.32
N SER A 188 -30.51 6.48 13.18
CA SER A 188 -31.89 6.35 12.69
C SER A 188 -32.18 4.96 12.14
N GLU A 189 -33.41 4.48 12.26
CA GLU A 189 -33.91 3.25 11.58
C GLU A 189 -33.94 3.40 10.04
N ASP A 190 -34.01 4.64 9.54
CA ASP A 190 -33.89 5.00 8.12
C ASP A 190 -32.70 5.96 7.94
N GLY A 191 -31.50 5.50 8.29
CA GLY A 191 -30.27 6.26 8.14
C GLY A 191 -29.68 6.16 6.73
N TRP A 192 -28.75 7.06 6.42
CA TRP A 192 -27.93 7.00 5.22
C TRP A 192 -26.56 6.41 5.55
N ILE A 193 -26.17 5.39 4.79
CA ILE A 193 -24.89 4.69 4.91
C ILE A 193 -24.24 4.58 3.54
N VAL A 194 -22.94 4.35 3.50
CA VAL A 194 -22.26 3.99 2.26
C VAL A 194 -22.03 2.49 2.26
N ASP A 195 -22.65 1.83 1.29
CA ASP A 195 -22.38 0.45 0.95
C ASP A 195 -21.10 0.35 0.12
N CYS A 196 -20.08 -0.31 0.67
CA CYS A 196 -18.86 -0.62 -0.06
C CYS A 196 -19.05 -1.90 -0.85
N GLN A 197 -18.65 -1.87 -2.12
CA GLN A 197 -18.90 -2.94 -3.07
C GLN A 197 -17.63 -3.37 -3.80
N ILE A 198 -17.66 -4.60 -4.31
CA ILE A 198 -16.61 -5.20 -5.14
C ILE A 198 -17.25 -5.75 -6.40
N TYR A 199 -16.54 -5.62 -7.52
CA TYR A 199 -16.94 -6.21 -8.77
C TYR A 199 -15.77 -6.96 -9.40
N GLU A 200 -16.05 -8.11 -10.00
CA GLU A 200 -15.19 -8.73 -11.01
C GLU A 200 -15.80 -8.46 -12.38
N ILE A 201 -15.00 -7.90 -13.29
CA ILE A 201 -15.44 -7.48 -14.62
C ILE A 201 -14.57 -8.16 -15.66
N ASP A 202 -15.18 -8.77 -16.66
CA ASP A 202 -14.45 -9.27 -17.83
C ASP A 202 -13.87 -8.08 -18.62
N ILE A 203 -12.55 -8.05 -18.85
CA ILE A 203 -11.90 -6.89 -19.48
C ILE A 203 -12.29 -6.76 -20.96
N ALA A 204 -12.51 -7.89 -21.65
CA ALA A 204 -12.77 -7.90 -23.09
C ALA A 204 -14.21 -7.48 -23.42
N THR A 205 -15.18 -7.88 -22.59
CA THR A 205 -16.61 -7.64 -22.81
C THR A 205 -17.18 -6.52 -21.93
N ASN A 206 -16.46 -6.14 -20.86
CA ASN A 206 -16.94 -5.23 -19.82
C ASN A 206 -18.19 -5.76 -19.09
N GLU A 207 -18.40 -7.08 -19.08
CA GLU A 207 -19.49 -7.73 -18.35
C GLU A 207 -19.10 -7.95 -16.88
N VAL A 208 -20.04 -7.66 -15.97
CA VAL A 208 -19.88 -7.97 -14.54
C VAL A 208 -20.08 -9.46 -14.34
N LEU A 209 -19.05 -10.14 -13.82
CA LEU A 209 -19.03 -11.57 -13.53
C LEU A 209 -19.40 -11.88 -12.07
N PHE A 210 -19.02 -10.98 -11.17
CA PHE A 210 -19.28 -11.08 -9.73
C PHE A 210 -19.53 -9.70 -9.13
N SER A 211 -20.39 -9.65 -8.12
CA SER A 211 -20.64 -8.46 -7.31
C SER A 211 -20.82 -8.83 -5.85
N TRP A 212 -20.32 -7.99 -4.94
CA TRP A 212 -20.46 -8.17 -3.49
C TRP A 212 -20.81 -6.84 -2.83
N SER A 213 -21.69 -6.87 -1.83
CA SER A 213 -22.15 -5.69 -1.07
C SER A 213 -21.87 -5.88 0.42
N SER A 214 -21.23 -4.91 1.05
CA SER A 214 -20.94 -4.93 2.48
C SER A 214 -22.18 -5.00 3.38
N LEU A 215 -23.31 -4.46 2.91
CA LEU A 215 -24.56 -4.43 3.67
C LEU A 215 -25.29 -5.78 3.68
N ASP A 216 -25.00 -6.67 2.73
CA ASP A 216 -25.58 -8.02 2.71
C ASP A 216 -24.96 -8.95 3.77
N HIS A 217 -23.89 -8.49 4.44
CA HIS A 217 -23.09 -9.29 5.38
C HIS A 217 -23.01 -8.68 6.79
N LEU A 218 -24.04 -7.92 7.21
CA LEU A 218 -24.05 -7.28 8.54
C LEU A 218 -24.09 -8.27 9.72
N HIS A 219 -24.41 -9.54 9.47
CA HIS A 219 -24.34 -10.57 10.50
C HIS A 219 -22.87 -10.90 10.87
N GLU A 220 -22.00 -11.05 9.87
CA GLU A 220 -20.56 -11.34 10.04
C GLU A 220 -19.74 -10.05 10.23
N LEU A 221 -20.17 -8.95 9.60
CA LEU A 221 -19.50 -7.65 9.55
C LEU A 221 -20.43 -6.55 10.12
N PRO A 222 -20.80 -6.63 11.41
CA PRO A 222 -21.78 -5.72 11.99
C PRO A 222 -21.29 -4.28 12.03
N LEU A 223 -22.22 -3.33 11.94
CA LEU A 223 -21.94 -1.88 12.00
C LEU A 223 -21.14 -1.47 13.24
N THR A 224 -21.36 -2.16 14.37
CA THR A 224 -20.65 -1.95 15.64
C THR A 224 -19.16 -2.28 15.59
N ALA A 225 -18.70 -3.03 14.56
CA ALA A 225 -17.28 -3.31 14.36
C ALA A 225 -16.51 -2.13 13.74
N SER A 226 -17.20 -1.10 13.24
CA SER A 226 -16.55 0.08 12.70
C SER A 226 -15.94 0.93 13.81
N LEU A 227 -14.66 1.26 13.63
CA LEU A 227 -13.91 2.21 14.45
C LEU A 227 -14.13 3.65 13.98
N TYR A 228 -14.68 3.84 12.78
CA TYR A 228 -15.17 5.13 12.31
C TYR A 228 -16.58 5.34 12.83
N HIS A 229 -16.73 5.71 14.11
CA HIS A 229 -18.03 5.80 14.76
C HIS A 229 -19.01 6.73 14.02
N LEU A 230 -20.32 6.43 14.12
CA LEU A 230 -21.36 7.26 13.52
C LEU A 230 -21.23 8.72 13.96
N GLY A 231 -21.20 9.65 13.00
CA GLY A 231 -21.01 11.08 13.24
C GLY A 231 -19.56 11.57 13.17
N SER A 232 -18.60 10.66 13.03
CA SER A 232 -17.19 11.01 12.76
C SER A 232 -17.11 11.95 11.56
N GLU A 233 -16.36 13.04 11.72
CA GLU A 233 -16.17 14.10 10.72
C GLU A 233 -17.48 14.65 10.10
N GLY A 234 -18.60 14.54 10.83
CA GLY A 234 -19.91 15.05 10.42
C GLY A 234 -20.79 14.07 9.63
N TYR A 235 -20.33 12.84 9.38
CA TYR A 235 -21.07 11.79 8.68
C TYR A 235 -21.93 10.99 9.65
N ASN A 236 -23.09 11.55 9.99
CA ASN A 236 -24.03 11.02 10.99
C ASN A 236 -25.23 10.27 10.39
N GLY A 237 -25.26 10.06 9.08
CA GLY A 237 -26.33 9.33 8.39
C GLY A 237 -27.69 10.02 8.38
N THR A 238 -27.80 11.29 8.81
CA THR A 238 -29.10 11.99 8.85
C THR A 238 -29.59 12.47 7.47
N THR A 239 -28.67 12.64 6.52
CA THR A 239 -28.96 13.04 5.14
C THR A 239 -28.05 12.27 4.18
N GLN A 240 -28.43 12.17 2.90
CA GLN A 240 -27.63 11.51 1.85
C GLN A 240 -26.19 12.04 1.79
N SER A 241 -26.03 13.37 1.85
CA SER A 241 -24.72 14.03 1.90
C SER A 241 -23.90 13.80 3.15
N LYS A 242 -24.51 13.23 4.20
CA LYS A 242 -23.88 12.86 5.46
C LYS A 242 -23.90 11.34 5.67
N ALA A 243 -24.08 10.56 4.60
CA ALA A 243 -24.10 9.11 4.69
C ALA A 243 -22.84 8.60 5.38
N TRP A 244 -23.01 7.69 6.32
CA TRP A 244 -21.92 7.19 7.13
C TRP A 244 -21.11 6.12 6.39
N GLY A 245 -19.81 6.33 6.24
CA GLY A 245 -18.91 5.36 5.59
C GLY A 245 -18.30 4.39 6.58
N TYR A 246 -19.09 3.47 7.15
CA TYR A 246 -18.62 2.58 8.21
C TYR A 246 -17.52 1.59 7.79
N PHE A 247 -17.49 1.19 6.51
CA PHE A 247 -16.64 0.10 6.02
C PHE A 247 -15.33 0.59 5.40
N HIS A 248 -15.43 1.47 4.40
CA HIS A 248 -14.32 2.02 3.63
C HIS A 248 -13.36 0.93 3.10
N ILE A 249 -13.77 0.31 1.99
CA ILE A 249 -12.95 -0.67 1.26
C ILE A 249 -11.83 0.03 0.49
N ASN A 250 -10.63 -0.57 0.46
CA ASN A 250 -9.49 0.01 -0.25
C ASN A 250 -8.58 -1.01 -0.95
N SER A 251 -8.88 -2.30 -0.86
CA SER A 251 -8.22 -3.32 -1.68
C SER A 251 -9.05 -4.59 -1.77
N VAL A 252 -8.91 -5.28 -2.89
CA VAL A 252 -9.41 -6.63 -3.15
C VAL A 252 -8.38 -7.38 -4.01
N ALA A 253 -8.13 -8.64 -3.67
CA ALA A 253 -7.31 -9.54 -4.47
C ALA A 253 -7.93 -10.95 -4.47
N PRO A 254 -7.58 -11.82 -5.44
CA PRO A 254 -7.95 -13.22 -5.38
C PRO A 254 -7.42 -13.88 -4.12
N PHE A 255 -8.18 -14.82 -3.57
CA PHE A 255 -7.79 -15.63 -2.42
C PHE A 255 -8.54 -16.96 -2.43
N GLN A 256 -7.81 -18.07 -2.50
CA GLN A 256 -8.40 -19.41 -2.68
C GLN A 256 -9.32 -19.45 -3.91
N ASP A 257 -10.58 -19.86 -3.74
CA ASP A 257 -11.67 -19.84 -4.72
C ASP A 257 -12.42 -18.49 -4.78
N GLY A 258 -12.19 -17.57 -3.84
CA GLY A 258 -12.84 -16.27 -3.78
C GLY A 258 -11.84 -15.13 -3.64
N TYR A 259 -12.02 -14.29 -2.62
CA TYR A 259 -11.35 -12.99 -2.50
C TYR A 259 -10.85 -12.70 -1.07
N ILE A 260 -9.80 -11.89 -0.96
CA ILE A 260 -9.37 -11.25 0.28
C ILE A 260 -9.52 -9.74 0.11
N ILE A 261 -10.13 -9.08 1.09
CA ILE A 261 -10.47 -7.67 1.00
C ILE A 261 -10.00 -6.92 2.25
N SER A 262 -9.72 -5.63 2.08
CA SER A 262 -9.38 -4.74 3.18
C SER A 262 -10.54 -3.81 3.51
N SER A 263 -10.87 -3.72 4.79
CA SER A 263 -11.64 -2.61 5.33
C SER A 263 -10.75 -1.73 6.21
N ARG A 264 -10.63 -0.45 5.81
CA ARG A 264 -9.89 0.56 6.57
C ARG A 264 -10.50 0.78 7.95
N TYR A 265 -11.82 0.90 8.04
CA TYR A 265 -12.51 1.30 9.27
C TYR A 265 -12.99 0.15 10.15
N LEU A 266 -13.01 -1.09 9.65
CA LEU A 266 -13.01 -2.28 10.51
C LEU A 266 -11.58 -2.71 10.90
N CYS A 267 -10.54 -2.07 10.36
CA CYS A 267 -9.14 -2.46 10.53
C CYS A 267 -8.94 -3.96 10.28
N SER A 268 -9.51 -4.47 9.19
CA SER A 268 -9.66 -5.92 8.98
C SER A 268 -9.22 -6.38 7.60
N ALA A 269 -8.58 -7.55 7.57
CA ALA A 269 -8.49 -8.41 6.40
C ALA A 269 -9.65 -9.41 6.43
N ILE A 270 -10.44 -9.51 5.37
CA ILE A 270 -11.68 -10.29 5.33
C ILE A 270 -11.64 -11.23 4.12
N ALA A 271 -11.75 -12.53 4.36
CA ALA A 271 -11.81 -13.53 3.29
C ALA A 271 -13.27 -13.82 2.91
N ILE A 272 -13.53 -13.86 1.61
CA ILE A 272 -14.84 -14.05 0.98
C ILE A 272 -14.74 -15.28 0.07
N GLY A 273 -15.76 -16.14 0.09
CA GLY A 273 -15.89 -17.26 -0.85
C GLY A 273 -16.34 -16.85 -2.25
N ALA A 274 -16.26 -17.78 -3.20
CA ALA A 274 -16.78 -17.57 -4.56
C ALA A 274 -18.29 -17.26 -4.57
N ASP A 275 -19.01 -17.72 -3.53
CA ASP A 275 -20.44 -17.50 -3.31
C ASP A 275 -20.75 -16.15 -2.63
N GLY A 276 -19.73 -15.35 -2.34
CA GLY A 276 -19.86 -14.07 -1.63
C GLY A 276 -19.93 -14.20 -0.10
N CYS A 277 -19.93 -15.41 0.47
CA CYS A 277 -20.00 -15.58 1.92
C CYS A 277 -18.69 -15.15 2.59
N VAL A 278 -18.79 -14.41 3.70
CA VAL A 278 -17.64 -14.10 4.56
C VAL A 278 -17.18 -15.38 5.26
N LYS A 279 -15.95 -15.80 5.01
CA LYS A 279 -15.36 -17.02 5.58
C LYS A 279 -14.75 -16.79 6.96
N TRP A 280 -14.02 -15.69 7.08
CA TRP A 280 -13.35 -15.25 8.30
C TRP A 280 -12.86 -13.82 8.13
N ARG A 281 -12.56 -13.15 9.25
CA ARG A 281 -11.83 -11.89 9.29
C ARG A 281 -10.73 -11.89 10.36
N ILE A 282 -9.60 -11.28 10.01
CA ILE A 282 -8.55 -10.92 10.95
C ILE A 282 -8.70 -9.43 11.21
N GLN A 283 -9.13 -9.05 12.41
CA GLN A 283 -9.20 -7.65 12.83
C GLN A 283 -7.93 -7.28 13.58
N GLY A 284 -7.26 -6.20 13.18
CA GLY A 284 -5.93 -5.85 13.67
C GLY A 284 -5.85 -5.29 15.10
N ARG A 285 -6.97 -5.14 15.83
CA ARG A 285 -6.96 -4.74 17.26
C ARG A 285 -7.23 -5.91 18.20
N ASP A 286 -8.27 -6.69 17.96
CA ASP A 286 -8.70 -7.78 18.83
C ASP A 286 -8.57 -9.19 18.21
N GLY A 287 -8.23 -9.26 16.92
CA GLY A 287 -8.04 -10.51 16.17
C GLY A 287 -9.29 -11.07 15.51
N ALA A 288 -10.48 -10.72 15.99
CA ALA A 288 -11.77 -11.30 15.61
C ALA A 288 -11.75 -12.85 15.57
N ASP A 289 -11.68 -13.47 14.39
CA ASP A 289 -11.70 -14.93 14.25
C ASP A 289 -10.36 -15.59 14.58
N PHE A 290 -9.29 -14.79 14.72
CA PHE A 290 -7.93 -15.24 14.93
C PHE A 290 -7.33 -14.68 16.23
N THR A 291 -6.36 -15.42 16.79
CA THR A 291 -5.53 -14.95 17.90
C THR A 291 -4.33 -14.19 17.34
N LEU A 292 -4.17 -12.93 17.76
CA LEU A 292 -3.04 -12.08 17.38
C LEU A 292 -1.81 -12.37 18.23
N GLY A 293 -0.68 -12.65 17.57
CA GLY A 293 0.64 -12.71 18.17
C GLY A 293 1.18 -11.32 18.54
N ASN A 294 2.29 -11.29 19.27
CA ASN A 294 2.90 -10.02 19.65
C ASN A 294 3.37 -9.24 18.41
N GLY A 295 2.99 -7.96 18.33
CA GLY A 295 3.40 -7.06 17.24
C GLY A 295 2.63 -7.22 15.93
N THR A 296 1.58 -8.06 15.88
CA THR A 296 0.75 -8.26 14.67
C THR A 296 -0.39 -7.25 14.55
N ASN A 297 -0.58 -6.36 15.52
CA ASN A 297 -1.67 -5.37 15.50
C ASN A 297 -1.55 -4.43 14.29
N PHE A 298 -2.65 -4.08 13.65
CA PHE A 298 -2.67 -3.13 12.54
C PHE A 298 -4.00 -2.38 12.50
N CYS A 299 -4.04 -1.26 11.79
CA CYS A 299 -5.28 -0.51 11.61
C CYS A 299 -5.18 0.46 10.43
N TYR A 300 -6.34 0.78 9.85
CA TYR A 300 -6.48 1.71 8.74
C TYR A 300 -5.61 1.34 7.52
N GLN A 301 -5.28 0.05 7.41
CA GLN A 301 -4.35 -0.52 6.45
C GLN A 301 -4.85 -0.41 5.02
N HIS A 302 -3.91 -0.43 4.08
CA HIS A 302 -4.15 -0.46 2.63
C HIS A 302 -3.38 -1.61 2.00
N ASP A 303 -3.77 -1.98 0.77
CA ASP A 303 -3.06 -2.95 -0.07
C ASP A 303 -2.88 -4.32 0.62
N ILE A 304 -3.99 -4.91 1.10
CA ILE A 304 -3.96 -6.27 1.63
C ILE A 304 -3.76 -7.25 0.48
N ARG A 305 -2.72 -8.08 0.60
CA ARG A 305 -2.33 -9.11 -0.36
C ARG A 305 -1.86 -10.36 0.37
N THR A 306 -1.87 -11.48 -0.35
CA THR A 306 -1.38 -12.77 0.17
C THR A 306 -0.29 -13.37 -0.69
N LEU A 307 0.62 -14.13 -0.06
CA LEU A 307 1.61 -14.96 -0.73
C LEU A 307 1.51 -16.41 -0.21
N PRO A 308 1.28 -17.39 -1.11
CA PRO A 308 0.90 -17.21 -2.51
C PRO A 308 -0.47 -16.51 -2.64
N VAL A 309 -0.78 -15.93 -3.81
CA VAL A 309 -2.06 -15.21 -4.07
C VAL A 309 -3.28 -16.10 -3.81
N ARG A 310 -3.22 -17.38 -4.20
CA ARG A 310 -4.26 -18.38 -3.92
C ARG A 310 -3.66 -19.51 -3.08
N PRO A 311 -3.57 -19.37 -1.74
CA PRO A 311 -3.12 -20.47 -0.89
C PRO A 311 -4.13 -21.63 -0.94
N ARG A 312 -3.71 -22.87 -0.69
CA ARG A 312 -4.63 -24.02 -0.79
C ARG A 312 -5.23 -24.38 0.56
N GLY A 313 -6.56 -24.48 0.62
CA GLY A 313 -7.27 -24.99 1.80
C GLY A 313 -6.87 -24.27 3.09
N ASN A 314 -6.39 -25.02 4.09
CA ASN A 314 -5.93 -24.47 5.38
C ASN A 314 -4.39 -24.35 5.48
N GLU A 315 -3.68 -24.34 4.35
CA GLU A 315 -2.24 -24.06 4.34
C GLU A 315 -1.95 -22.68 4.96
N SER A 316 -0.82 -22.59 5.68
CA SER A 316 -0.36 -21.29 6.18
C SER A 316 0.10 -20.42 5.01
N PHE A 317 -0.14 -19.12 5.11
CA PHE A 317 0.20 -18.16 4.07
C PHE A 317 0.71 -16.87 4.67
N VAL A 318 1.37 -16.06 3.85
CA VAL A 318 1.81 -14.72 4.24
C VAL A 318 0.72 -13.72 3.86
N LEU A 319 0.33 -12.88 4.81
CA LEU A 319 -0.51 -11.71 4.60
C LEU A 319 0.37 -10.48 4.72
N HIS A 320 0.35 -9.58 3.72
CA HIS A 320 1.11 -8.34 3.77
C HIS A 320 0.25 -7.13 3.42
N MET A 321 0.66 -5.97 3.93
CA MET A 321 -0.08 -4.72 3.79
C MET A 321 0.77 -3.50 4.12
N HIS A 322 0.30 -2.33 3.71
CA HIS A 322 0.71 -1.06 4.30
C HIS A 322 -0.14 -0.80 5.55
N ASP A 323 0.46 -0.90 6.73
CA ASP A 323 -0.18 -0.57 8.00
C ASP A 323 -0.03 0.93 8.25
N ASN A 324 -1.05 1.71 7.90
CA ASN A 324 -1.06 3.15 8.14
C ASN A 324 -0.94 3.46 9.63
N SER A 325 -1.80 2.83 10.44
CA SER A 325 -2.10 3.04 11.86
C SER A 325 -2.15 4.50 12.37
N ASN A 326 -2.03 5.50 11.50
CA ASN A 326 -2.38 6.88 11.74
C ASN A 326 -3.76 7.17 11.11
N CYS A 327 -4.64 7.84 11.83
CA CYS A 327 -5.95 8.24 11.34
C CYS A 327 -6.41 9.54 12.03
N PRO A 328 -7.07 10.49 11.32
CA PRO A 328 -7.50 11.75 11.91
C PRO A 328 -8.54 11.61 13.05
N ILE A 329 -9.27 10.50 13.09
CA ILE A 329 -10.24 10.21 14.15
C ILE A 329 -9.64 9.57 15.41
N ASP A 330 -8.37 9.12 15.35
CA ASP A 330 -7.60 8.65 16.50
C ASP A 330 -6.58 9.72 16.96
N ASN A 331 -5.79 9.44 18.00
CA ASN A 331 -4.79 10.38 18.52
C ASN A 331 -3.64 10.72 17.52
N GLY A 332 -3.60 10.00 16.40
CA GLY A 332 -2.71 10.23 15.28
C GLY A 332 -1.21 10.05 15.56
N THR A 333 -0.87 9.17 16.52
CA THR A 333 0.50 9.05 17.04
C THR A 333 1.23 7.76 16.65
N VAL A 334 0.60 6.85 15.92
CA VAL A 334 1.25 5.60 15.50
C VAL A 334 1.84 5.77 14.11
N ALA A 335 3.13 5.47 13.98
CA ALA A 335 3.84 5.55 12.71
C ALA A 335 3.46 4.38 11.81
N SER A 336 3.33 4.66 10.51
CA SER A 336 3.05 3.68 9.48
C SER A 336 4.20 2.69 9.33
N SER A 337 3.89 1.50 8.84
CA SER A 337 4.88 0.46 8.55
C SER A 337 4.43 -0.45 7.42
N GLY A 338 5.38 -1.04 6.70
CA GLY A 338 5.10 -2.29 5.99
C GLY A 338 4.91 -3.41 7.01
N LEU A 339 3.88 -4.23 6.85
CA LEU A 339 3.58 -5.31 7.78
C LEU A 339 3.46 -6.63 7.02
N VAL A 340 4.17 -7.65 7.50
CA VAL A 340 4.19 -9.01 6.97
C VAL A 340 3.85 -9.97 8.09
N LEU A 341 2.78 -10.73 7.91
CA LEU A 341 2.21 -11.63 8.91
C LEU A 341 2.16 -13.05 8.36
N ASN A 342 2.48 -14.03 9.19
CA ASN A 342 2.20 -15.43 8.91
C ASN A 342 0.81 -15.76 9.47
N VAL A 343 -0.08 -16.24 8.63
CA VAL A 343 -1.44 -16.64 9.02
C VAL A 343 -1.52 -18.15 9.01
N HIS A 344 -2.06 -18.71 10.10
CA HIS A 344 -2.24 -20.15 10.28
C HIS A 344 -3.74 -20.48 10.42
N PRO A 345 -4.45 -20.73 9.31
CA PRO A 345 -5.90 -20.98 9.34
C PRO A 345 -6.31 -22.18 10.20
N ALA A 346 -5.47 -23.24 10.22
CA ALA A 346 -5.75 -24.45 10.98
C ALA A 346 -5.80 -24.21 12.50
N THR A 347 -4.97 -23.32 13.02
CA THR A 347 -4.89 -22.98 14.45
C THR A 347 -5.55 -21.65 14.79
N ARG A 348 -6.04 -20.91 13.79
CA ARG A 348 -6.57 -19.54 13.91
C ARG A 348 -5.60 -18.63 14.65
N SER A 349 -4.32 -18.67 14.28
CA SER A 349 -3.29 -17.80 14.84
C SER A 349 -2.62 -16.95 13.76
N VAL A 350 -2.16 -15.78 14.17
CA VAL A 350 -1.39 -14.85 13.34
C VAL A 350 -0.09 -14.52 14.04
N GLU A 351 1.03 -14.67 13.33
CA GLU A 351 2.36 -14.40 13.85
C GLU A 351 3.03 -13.28 13.06
N LEU A 352 3.85 -12.49 13.76
CA LEU A 352 4.60 -11.42 13.11
C LEU A 352 5.78 -12.03 12.36
N SER A 353 5.83 -11.84 11.04
CA SER A 353 7.04 -12.13 10.26
C SER A 353 7.96 -10.90 10.28
N GLN A 354 7.46 -9.76 9.80
CA GLN A 354 8.23 -8.52 9.73
C GLN A 354 7.35 -7.28 9.94
N ARG A 355 7.94 -6.26 10.57
CA ARG A 355 7.39 -4.90 10.61
C ARG A 355 8.47 -3.92 10.19
N LEU A 356 8.24 -3.24 9.07
CA LEU A 356 9.22 -2.47 8.33
C LEU A 356 8.95 -0.98 8.47
N ARG A 357 9.87 -0.26 9.13
CA ARG A 357 9.83 1.20 9.32
C ARG A 357 11.20 1.73 9.74
N ASP A 358 11.48 2.99 9.46
CA ASP A 358 12.63 3.72 10.03
C ASP A 358 12.24 4.43 11.34
N PRO A 359 12.60 3.91 12.52
CA PRO A 359 12.22 4.53 13.80
C PRO A 359 12.91 5.88 14.03
N SER A 360 13.98 6.21 13.28
CA SER A 360 14.66 7.51 13.39
C SER A 360 13.94 8.62 12.62
N LYS A 361 13.11 8.24 11.64
CA LYS A 361 12.33 9.14 10.78
C LYS A 361 10.91 8.58 10.58
N PRO A 362 10.10 8.49 11.64
CA PRO A 362 8.78 7.89 11.55
C PRO A 362 7.88 8.65 10.56
N ILE A 363 7.15 7.91 9.74
CA ILE A 363 6.15 8.42 8.80
C ILE A 363 4.76 8.16 9.37
N TYR A 364 3.87 9.13 9.24
CA TYR A 364 2.53 9.10 9.83
C TYR A 364 1.49 9.32 8.71
N ALA A 365 1.40 8.40 7.77
CA ALA A 365 0.46 8.51 6.65
C ALA A 365 -0.97 8.20 7.13
N ILE A 366 -1.89 9.16 6.98
CA ILE A 366 -3.28 9.04 7.46
C ILE A 366 -4.18 8.20 6.54
N ALA A 367 -3.78 8.02 5.29
CA ALA A 367 -4.55 7.38 4.22
C ALA A 367 -3.63 6.92 3.11
N GLN A 368 -4.13 5.99 2.28
CA GLN A 368 -3.43 5.42 1.14
C GLN A 368 -2.12 4.72 1.53
N GLY A 369 -1.43 4.19 0.52
CA GLY A 369 -0.15 3.51 0.67
C GLY A 369 -0.23 2.10 0.14
N ASN A 370 0.94 1.55 -0.16
CA ASN A 370 1.08 0.21 -0.70
C ASN A 370 2.37 -0.41 -0.17
N PHE A 371 2.41 -1.74 -0.14
CA PHE A 371 3.57 -2.46 0.37
C PHE A 371 3.83 -3.71 -0.48
N GLU A 372 5.00 -3.73 -1.10
CA GLU A 372 5.43 -4.77 -2.01
C GLU A 372 6.65 -5.52 -1.43
N PRO A 373 6.49 -6.78 -0.99
CA PRO A 373 7.63 -7.64 -0.72
C PRO A 373 8.30 -8.02 -2.05
N MET A 374 9.64 -7.98 -2.07
CA MET A 374 10.47 -8.26 -3.25
C MET A 374 11.50 -9.35 -2.90
N LEU A 375 12.09 -9.99 -3.92
CA LEU A 375 13.04 -11.10 -3.69
C LEU A 375 14.19 -10.73 -2.74
N GLU A 376 14.75 -9.52 -2.87
CA GLU A 376 15.90 -9.06 -2.08
C GLU A 376 15.52 -8.08 -0.95
N GLY A 377 14.24 -7.83 -0.72
CA GLY A 377 13.80 -6.82 0.24
C GLY A 377 12.32 -6.47 0.15
N SER A 378 12.00 -5.19 0.32
CA SER A 378 10.62 -4.70 0.17
C SER A 378 10.60 -3.23 -0.19
N PHE A 379 9.49 -2.79 -0.77
CA PHE A 379 9.22 -1.40 -1.10
C PHE A 379 7.90 -0.95 -0.47
N ALA A 380 7.89 0.24 0.13
CA ALA A 380 6.70 0.83 0.73
C ALA A 380 6.45 2.21 0.15
N GLY A 381 5.28 2.44 -0.45
CA GLY A 381 4.79 3.77 -0.79
C GLY A 381 3.91 4.29 0.36
N HIS A 382 4.22 5.47 0.91
CA HIS A 382 3.46 6.02 2.05
C HIS A 382 2.26 6.88 1.66
N GLY A 383 1.71 6.65 0.45
CA GLY A 383 0.43 7.19 -0.01
C GLY A 383 0.34 8.71 0.13
N TRP A 384 -0.49 9.15 1.06
CA TRP A 384 -0.75 10.57 1.36
C TRP A 384 0.53 11.38 1.66
N ILE A 385 1.58 10.72 2.17
CA ILE A 385 2.89 11.31 2.36
C ILE A 385 3.73 10.96 1.13
N PRO A 386 4.26 11.95 0.37
CA PRO A 386 4.96 11.74 -0.90
C PRO A 386 6.40 11.24 -0.69
N VAL A 387 6.48 10.09 -0.02
CA VAL A 387 7.68 9.39 0.39
C VAL A 387 7.48 7.90 0.11
N ALA A 388 8.50 7.28 -0.46
CA ALA A 388 8.62 5.83 -0.54
C ALA A 388 9.91 5.36 0.13
N GLU A 389 9.91 4.14 0.65
CA GLU A 389 11.06 3.54 1.34
C GLU A 389 11.37 2.14 0.78
N GLU A 390 12.66 1.86 0.59
CA GLU A 390 13.17 0.52 0.30
C GLU A 390 13.77 -0.08 1.57
N PHE A 391 13.50 -1.36 1.80
CA PHE A 391 14.03 -2.14 2.92
C PHE A 391 14.83 -3.34 2.42
N SER A 392 15.89 -3.72 3.15
CA SER A 392 16.56 -5.01 2.95
C SER A 392 15.70 -6.17 3.43
N SER A 393 16.06 -7.40 3.05
CA SER A 393 15.45 -8.63 3.58
C SER A 393 15.46 -8.74 5.11
N SER A 394 16.45 -8.15 5.79
CA SER A 394 16.52 -8.04 7.26
C SER A 394 15.66 -6.92 7.86
N GLY A 395 14.95 -6.16 7.04
CA GLY A 395 14.08 -5.07 7.43
C GLY A 395 14.76 -3.73 7.74
N ARG A 396 16.04 -3.58 7.38
CA ARG A 396 16.73 -2.30 7.50
C ARG A 396 16.39 -1.41 6.30
N ARG A 397 15.93 -0.19 6.57
CA ARG A 397 15.69 0.82 5.54
C ARG A 397 16.98 1.15 4.78
N ARG A 398 16.97 0.96 3.46
CA ARG A 398 18.09 1.20 2.54
C ARG A 398 18.05 2.61 1.96
N SER A 399 16.92 3.00 1.38
CA SER A 399 16.76 4.32 0.74
C SER A 399 15.37 4.89 1.00
N THR A 400 15.30 6.21 1.04
CA THR A 400 14.04 6.97 1.00
C THR A 400 13.99 7.78 -0.29
N ILE A 401 12.86 7.74 -0.99
CA ILE A 401 12.55 8.55 -2.16
C ILE A 401 11.48 9.56 -1.77
N GLN A 402 11.78 10.85 -1.84
CA GLN A 402 10.80 11.90 -1.60
C GLN A 402 10.52 12.67 -2.90
N TYR A 403 9.24 12.83 -3.23
CA TYR A 403 8.79 13.43 -4.50
C TYR A 403 7.72 14.49 -4.29
N GLY A 404 7.64 15.04 -3.07
CA GLY A 404 6.73 16.12 -2.71
C GLY A 404 7.04 16.67 -1.32
N ALA A 405 6.39 17.78 -0.97
CA ALA A 405 6.54 18.38 0.36
C ALA A 405 5.91 17.49 1.43
N ALA A 406 6.74 16.71 2.15
CA ALA A 406 6.34 15.86 3.27
C ALA A 406 6.23 16.68 4.58
N VAL A 407 5.49 17.78 4.53
CA VAL A 407 5.22 18.61 5.72
C VAL A 407 3.97 18.09 6.42
N ALA A 408 3.96 18.10 7.75
CA ALA A 408 2.76 17.84 8.54
C ALA A 408 1.65 18.81 8.11
N ARG A 409 0.66 18.30 7.37
CA ARG A 409 -0.51 19.07 6.92
C ARG A 409 -1.39 19.38 8.15
N PRO A 410 -2.11 20.51 8.18
CA PRO A 410 -2.80 21.00 9.38
C PRO A 410 -3.80 19.95 9.89
N GLY A 411 -3.59 19.50 11.14
CA GLY A 411 -4.33 18.43 11.81
C GLY A 411 -3.58 17.88 13.03
N VAL A 412 -2.24 17.95 13.00
CA VAL A 412 -1.36 17.29 14.00
C VAL A 412 -0.83 18.24 15.10
N ARG A 413 -0.99 19.56 14.95
CA ARG A 413 -0.23 20.55 15.74
C ARG A 413 -0.74 20.83 17.16
N GLN A 414 -1.97 20.50 17.52
CA GLN A 414 -2.48 20.83 18.87
C GLN A 414 -2.05 19.82 19.94
N HIS A 415 -2.01 18.51 19.65
CA HIS A 415 -1.73 17.50 20.68
C HIS A 415 -0.24 17.18 20.89
N THR A 416 0.59 17.36 19.86
CA THR A 416 2.02 16.99 19.92
C THR A 416 2.87 17.93 20.77
N GLN A 417 2.54 19.22 20.84
CA GLN A 417 3.28 20.16 21.68
C GLN A 417 3.00 20.00 23.18
N GLU A 418 1.82 19.50 23.55
CA GLU A 418 1.47 19.17 24.93
C GLU A 418 2.20 17.90 25.38
N ALA A 419 2.17 16.82 24.59
CA ALA A 419 2.84 15.56 24.93
C ALA A 419 4.36 15.68 25.05
N LEU A 420 5.01 16.48 24.19
CA LEU A 420 6.46 16.74 24.25
C LEU A 420 6.89 17.58 25.47
N ARG A 421 5.98 18.39 26.03
CA ARG A 421 6.23 19.13 27.27
C ARG A 421 6.13 18.22 28.49
N THR A 422 5.19 17.27 28.50
CA THR A 422 5.00 16.30 29.58
C THR A 422 6.15 15.30 29.65
N VAL A 423 6.60 14.74 28.52
CA VAL A 423 7.70 13.76 28.49
C VAL A 423 9.05 14.38 28.88
N LYS A 424 9.30 15.65 28.51
CA LYS A 424 10.52 16.36 28.94
C LYS A 424 10.52 16.72 30.42
N ALA A 425 9.36 16.78 31.07
CA ALA A 425 9.25 17.00 32.50
C ALA A 425 9.49 15.71 33.32
N GLU A 426 9.26 14.52 32.75
CA GLU A 426 9.22 13.27 33.51
C GLU A 426 10.49 12.39 33.43
N LYS A 427 11.38 12.55 32.45
CA LYS A 427 12.54 11.64 32.28
C LYS A 427 13.90 12.34 32.32
N GLY A 428 14.45 12.46 33.53
CA GLY A 428 15.85 12.83 33.76
C GLY A 428 16.83 11.66 33.62
N SER A 429 17.87 11.88 32.79
CA SER A 429 19.28 11.44 32.90
C SER A 429 19.74 9.96 33.00
N SER A 430 18.90 8.93 33.12
CA SER A 430 19.44 7.58 33.43
C SER A 430 19.67 6.60 32.25
N VAL A 431 19.05 6.80 31.09
CA VAL A 431 18.98 5.74 30.04
C VAL A 431 20.14 5.78 29.04
N THR A 432 20.96 6.84 29.06
CA THR A 432 22.01 7.07 28.06
C THR A 432 23.30 6.28 28.30
N ALA A 433 23.53 5.71 29.48
CA ALA A 433 24.78 5.02 29.82
C ALA A 433 24.82 3.52 29.43
N GLU A 434 23.70 2.80 29.55
CA GLU A 434 23.64 1.35 29.29
C GLU A 434 23.60 1.03 27.78
N VAL A 435 22.99 1.90 26.96
CA VAL A 435 22.94 1.75 25.49
C VAL A 435 24.32 1.94 24.84
N GLN A 436 25.21 2.69 25.50
CA GLN A 436 26.55 2.93 25.00
C GLN A 436 27.48 1.72 25.22
N ALA A 437 27.33 1.01 26.34
CA ALA A 437 28.15 -0.17 26.65
C ALA A 437 27.84 -1.39 25.75
N ALA A 438 26.59 -1.55 25.30
CA ALA A 438 26.18 -2.65 24.41
C ALA A 438 26.62 -2.46 22.94
N ARG A 439 27.00 -1.23 22.54
CA ARG A 439 27.49 -0.92 21.19
C ARG A 439 28.97 -1.27 20.98
N ASP A 440 29.72 -1.47 22.05
CA ASP A 440 31.17 -1.61 22.00
C ASP A 440 31.66 -3.07 21.89
N SER A 441 30.78 -4.09 21.95
CA SER A 441 31.14 -5.47 21.62
C SER A 441 31.08 -5.72 20.09
N LYS A 442 32.15 -5.33 19.39
CA LYS A 442 32.41 -5.80 18.02
C LYS A 442 32.83 -7.27 18.10
N ASP A 443 32.10 -8.14 17.40
CA ASP A 443 32.64 -9.32 16.68
C ASP A 443 31.55 -10.31 16.22
N TRP A 444 30.31 -10.19 16.70
CA TRP A 444 29.23 -11.14 16.35
C TRP A 444 28.78 -11.11 14.86
N VAL A 445 28.94 -9.98 14.18
CA VAL A 445 28.55 -9.85 12.75
C VAL A 445 29.52 -10.59 11.85
N ALA A 446 30.81 -10.54 12.16
CA ALA A 446 31.85 -11.19 11.36
C ALA A 446 31.84 -12.72 11.53
N GLU A 447 31.52 -13.19 12.74
CA GLU A 447 31.38 -14.62 13.03
C GLU A 447 30.16 -15.21 12.31
N ARG A 448 29.04 -14.47 12.29
CA ARG A 448 27.82 -14.91 11.60
C ARG A 448 27.94 -14.90 10.08
N ASP A 449 28.63 -13.91 9.51
CA ASP A 449 28.87 -13.87 8.06
C ASP A 449 29.78 -15.03 7.60
N LYS A 450 30.67 -15.50 8.47
CA LYS A 450 31.53 -16.67 8.22
C LYS A 450 30.73 -17.98 8.24
N ASP A 451 29.85 -18.17 9.23
CA ASP A 451 29.00 -19.36 9.33
C ASP A 451 28.04 -19.49 8.15
N VAL A 452 27.51 -18.35 7.67
CA VAL A 452 26.65 -18.30 6.47
C VAL A 452 27.43 -18.67 5.21
N GLN A 453 28.66 -18.19 5.07
CA GLN A 453 29.49 -18.52 3.90
C GLN A 453 29.90 -20.00 3.90
N GLU A 454 30.29 -20.56 5.04
CA GLU A 454 30.64 -21.98 5.16
C GLU A 454 29.44 -22.90 4.85
N ALA A 455 28.22 -22.50 5.23
CA ALA A 455 27.00 -23.24 4.91
C ALA A 455 26.64 -23.20 3.41
N LEU A 456 26.85 -22.06 2.75
CA LEU A 456 26.64 -21.91 1.31
C LEU A 456 27.67 -22.68 0.48
N ASP A 457 28.93 -22.73 0.94
CA ASP A 457 30.02 -23.42 0.24
C ASP A 457 29.85 -24.95 0.24
N VAL A 458 29.07 -25.50 1.19
CA VAL A 458 28.67 -26.93 1.21
C VAL A 458 27.31 -27.20 0.54
N GLY A 459 26.73 -26.20 -0.13
CA GLY A 459 25.52 -26.35 -0.94
C GLY A 459 24.20 -26.37 -0.16
N LYS A 460 24.17 -25.93 1.11
CA LYS A 460 22.92 -25.78 1.87
C LYS A 460 22.12 -24.59 1.38
N GLY A 461 20.80 -24.75 1.22
CA GLY A 461 19.88 -23.65 0.93
C GLY A 461 19.51 -22.86 2.19
N PHE A 462 19.10 -21.59 2.04
CA PHE A 462 18.69 -20.75 3.18
C PHE A 462 17.48 -21.32 3.95
N GLY A 463 16.62 -22.11 3.30
CA GLY A 463 15.55 -22.85 3.98
C GLY A 463 16.06 -23.89 4.97
N ASP A 464 17.13 -24.61 4.63
CA ASP A 464 17.74 -25.62 5.51
C ASP A 464 18.46 -24.97 6.69
N MET A 465 19.11 -23.82 6.46
CA MET A 465 19.79 -23.05 7.51
C MET A 465 18.82 -22.48 8.55
N ILE A 466 17.63 -22.04 8.12
CA ILE A 466 16.58 -21.56 9.02
C ILE A 466 16.04 -22.72 9.87
N MET A 467 15.89 -23.92 9.28
CA MET A 467 15.41 -25.11 10.00
C MET A 467 16.44 -25.65 11.01
N ASP A 468 17.74 -25.61 10.68
CA ASP A 468 18.83 -25.99 11.60
C ASP A 468 18.88 -25.05 12.82
N GLN A 469 18.70 -23.74 12.58
CA GLN A 469 18.69 -22.72 13.63
C GLN A 469 17.44 -22.82 14.54
N ILE A 470 16.30 -23.20 13.97
CA ILE A 470 15.08 -23.55 14.72
C ILE A 470 15.34 -24.79 15.61
N TYR A 471 16.02 -25.81 15.09
CA TYR A 471 16.32 -27.04 15.84
C TYR A 471 17.25 -26.80 17.04
N GLU A 472 18.30 -25.99 16.89
CA GLU A 472 19.21 -25.65 18.00
C GLU A 472 18.54 -24.86 19.12
N VAL A 473 17.68 -23.91 18.76
CA VAL A 473 16.96 -23.05 19.72
C VAL A 473 15.87 -23.84 20.46
N VAL A 474 15.15 -24.73 19.75
CA VAL A 474 14.12 -25.58 20.34
C VAL A 474 14.75 -26.64 21.26
N ASN A 475 15.93 -27.16 20.93
CA ASN A 475 16.58 -28.25 21.68
C ASN A 475 17.72 -27.80 22.60
N TRP A 476 17.85 -26.49 22.86
CA TRP A 476 18.85 -25.92 23.78
C TRP A 476 20.28 -26.40 23.48
N GLY A 477 20.64 -26.49 22.20
CA GLY A 477 21.99 -26.86 21.76
C GLY A 477 22.34 -28.35 21.81
N LYS A 478 21.36 -29.28 21.90
CA LYS A 478 21.63 -30.71 21.65
C LYS A 478 21.72 -30.99 20.14
N LYS A 479 22.84 -31.60 19.71
CA LYS A 479 23.03 -32.04 18.32
C LYS A 479 22.04 -33.15 17.95
N ARG A 480 21.66 -33.24 16.68
CA ARG A 480 21.00 -34.42 16.10
C ARG A 480 21.93 -35.62 16.28
N ASP A 481 21.40 -36.70 16.84
CA ASP A 481 22.05 -38.00 16.74
C ASP A 481 21.83 -38.48 15.29
N ASP A 482 22.91 -38.49 14.51
CA ASP A 482 22.96 -39.19 13.23
C ASP A 482 23.27 -40.65 13.52
N ASP A 483 22.24 -41.48 13.66
CA ASP A 483 22.30 -42.95 13.56
C ASP A 483 20.92 -43.46 13.12
N ASP A 484 20.80 -43.88 11.86
CA ASP A 484 20.47 -45.26 11.47
C ASP A 484 20.25 -45.37 9.95
N ASP A 485 20.85 -46.44 9.40
CA ASP A 485 20.65 -47.02 8.06
C ASP A 485 19.18 -47.40 7.76
#